data_AF-A0A928LQY0-F1
#
_entry.id   AF-A0A928LQY0-F1
#
_cell.length_a   1.000
_cell.length_b   1.000
_cell.length_c   1.000
_cell.angle_alpha   90.00
_cell.angle_beta   90.00
_cell.angle_gamma   90.00
#
_symmetry.space_group_name_H-M   'P 1'
#
loop_
_entity.id
_entity.type
_entity.pdbx_description
1 polymer ?
#
loop_
_entity_poly.entity_id
_entity_poly.type
_entity_poly.pdbx_seq_one_letter_code
_entity_poly.pdbx_strand_id
1 'polypeptide(L)'
;MLMTIYKRAFNVLLQKPFKLWGISLLAILLSSVLSGLCGVAIPALGIAVSLLISTAMTVIYLRGYRGEAVEVTDLFACFKDWNTIKRVVLGLGWMYLWIFLWSLIPIVGPFIAIVRSYEYRLTPYILVFEPDVPITEAIKLSSKRTHGYKLQMWLADFVYVLMFVGVVIVLALLALIPYLGVLFTIALIFLCIIYVALAPLFGGLVQAAFYEEIAAANARVCPNCGLRVAPEASFCANCGTPMN
;
A
#
# COMPACT_ATOMS: atom_id res chain seq x y z
N MET A 1 -17.17 2.45 8.79
CA MET A 1 -15.88 2.77 8.15
C MET A 1 -15.31 1.55 7.44
N LEU A 2 -14.86 0.49 8.14
CA LEU A 2 -14.27 -0.70 7.50
C LEU A 2 -15.14 -1.37 6.44
N MET A 3 -16.42 -1.62 6.73
CA MET A 3 -17.34 -2.27 5.79
C MET A 3 -17.58 -1.44 4.52
N THR A 4 -17.56 -0.10 4.64
CA THR A 4 -17.62 0.84 3.51
C THR A 4 -16.34 0.83 2.68
N ILE A 5 -15.17 0.78 3.32
CA ILE A 5 -13.86 0.64 2.65
C ILE A 5 -13.86 -0.64 1.82
N TYR A 6 -14.18 -1.78 2.44
CA TYR A 6 -14.19 -3.07 1.76
C TYR A 6 -15.18 -3.12 0.60
N LYS A 7 -16.40 -2.62 0.80
CA LYS A 7 -17.42 -2.60 -0.25
C LYS A 7 -16.98 -1.75 -1.45
N ARG A 8 -16.36 -0.59 -1.21
CA ARG A 8 -15.83 0.27 -2.27
C ARG A 8 -14.64 -0.35 -2.99
N ALA A 9 -13.66 -0.85 -2.25
CA ALA A 9 -12.50 -1.55 -2.82
C ALA A 9 -12.94 -2.74 -3.67
N PHE A 10 -13.91 -3.53 -3.18
CA PHE A 10 -14.47 -4.65 -3.92
C PHE A 10 -15.20 -4.21 -5.19
N ASN A 11 -16.02 -3.15 -5.12
CA ASN A 11 -16.70 -2.61 -6.30
C ASN A 11 -15.72 -2.12 -7.37
N VAL A 12 -14.63 -1.45 -6.99
CA VAL A 12 -13.58 -1.04 -7.93
C VAL A 12 -12.92 -2.26 -8.57
N LEU A 13 -12.64 -3.29 -7.77
CA LEU A 13 -12.05 -4.54 -8.25
C LEU A 13 -12.96 -5.23 -9.29
N LEU A 14 -14.28 -5.20 -9.09
CA LEU A 14 -15.26 -5.74 -10.04
C LEU A 14 -15.36 -4.95 -11.35
N GLN A 15 -15.09 -3.64 -11.35
CA GLN A 15 -15.25 -2.82 -12.55
C GLN A 15 -14.11 -3.00 -13.57
N LYS A 16 -12.86 -3.18 -13.13
CA LYS A 16 -11.69 -3.31 -14.04
C LYS A 16 -10.70 -4.39 -13.59
N PRO A 17 -11.15 -5.65 -13.42
CA PRO A 17 -10.31 -6.70 -12.82
C PRO A 17 -9.09 -7.00 -13.68
N PHE A 18 -9.25 -7.24 -14.98
CA PHE A 18 -8.17 -7.72 -15.85
C PHE A 18 -7.03 -6.72 -16.03
N LYS A 19 -7.33 -5.42 -16.15
CA LYS A 19 -6.30 -4.39 -16.37
C LYS A 19 -5.45 -4.18 -15.12
N LEU A 20 -6.08 -4.01 -13.96
CA LEU A 20 -5.36 -3.85 -12.69
C LEU A 20 -4.59 -5.13 -12.34
N TRP A 21 -5.18 -6.29 -12.57
CA TRP A 21 -4.51 -7.58 -12.34
C TRP A 21 -3.30 -7.77 -13.25
N GLY A 22 -3.43 -7.50 -14.54
CA GLY A 22 -2.31 -7.59 -15.49
C GLY A 22 -1.15 -6.65 -15.14
N ILE A 23 -1.45 -5.41 -14.73
CA ILE A 23 -0.42 -4.44 -14.32
C ILE A 23 0.23 -4.85 -13.00
N SER A 24 -0.56 -5.35 -12.03
CA SER A 24 -0.05 -5.85 -10.75
C SER A 24 0.87 -7.07 -10.93
N LEU A 25 0.47 -8.03 -11.76
CA LEU A 25 1.30 -9.17 -12.11
C LEU A 25 2.58 -8.75 -12.83
N LEU A 26 2.49 -7.82 -13.78
CA LEU A 26 3.66 -7.26 -14.46
C LEU A 26 4.59 -6.58 -13.44
N ALA A 27 4.05 -5.83 -12.49
CA ALA A 27 4.83 -5.19 -11.43
C ALA A 27 5.57 -6.22 -10.57
N ILE A 28 4.89 -7.29 -10.15
CA ILE A 28 5.48 -8.37 -9.35
C ILE A 28 6.57 -9.10 -10.16
N LEU A 29 6.30 -9.41 -11.42
CA LEU A 29 7.25 -10.06 -12.32
C LEU A 29 8.49 -9.18 -12.54
N LEU A 30 8.31 -7.90 -12.90
CA LEU A 30 9.43 -6.97 -13.07
C LEU A 30 10.22 -6.81 -11.78
N SER A 31 9.54 -6.65 -10.64
CA SER A 31 10.21 -6.49 -9.34
C SER A 31 11.03 -7.74 -8.98
N SER A 32 10.47 -8.94 -9.18
CA SER A 32 11.14 -10.20 -8.85
C SER A 32 12.30 -10.52 -9.80
N VAL A 33 12.12 -10.32 -11.10
CA VAL A 33 13.17 -10.53 -12.11
C VAL A 33 14.31 -9.53 -11.92
N LEU A 34 14.02 -8.24 -11.76
CA LEU A 34 15.09 -7.23 -11.56
C LEU A 34 15.79 -7.40 -10.21
N SER A 35 15.05 -7.73 -9.13
CA SER A 35 15.69 -8.01 -7.84
C SER A 35 16.56 -9.26 -7.91
N GLY A 36 16.13 -10.31 -8.63
CA GLY A 36 16.92 -11.54 -8.81
C GLY A 36 18.14 -11.36 -9.71
N LEU A 37 17.99 -10.71 -10.86
CA LEU A 37 19.08 -10.52 -11.82
C LEU A 37 20.05 -9.43 -11.38
N CYS A 38 19.56 -8.24 -11.05
CA CYS A 38 20.40 -7.11 -10.67
C CYS A 38 20.89 -7.21 -9.22
N GLY A 39 20.12 -7.85 -8.33
CA GLY A 39 20.49 -7.96 -6.91
C GLY A 39 21.70 -8.85 -6.64
N VAL A 40 21.96 -9.84 -7.51
CA VAL A 40 23.16 -10.70 -7.39
C VAL A 40 24.44 -9.94 -7.77
N ALA A 41 24.37 -9.05 -8.76
CA ALA A 41 25.52 -8.25 -9.19
C ALA A 41 25.69 -6.97 -8.35
N ILE A 42 24.60 -6.23 -8.12
CA ILE A 42 24.56 -4.94 -7.41
C ILE A 42 23.30 -4.89 -6.53
N PRO A 43 23.38 -5.36 -5.26
CA PRO A 43 22.22 -5.43 -4.36
C PRO A 43 21.45 -4.11 -4.21
N ALA A 44 22.17 -2.99 -4.15
CA ALA A 44 21.57 -1.66 -4.02
C ALA A 44 20.66 -1.29 -5.21
N LEU A 45 21.01 -1.71 -6.42
CA LEU A 45 20.24 -1.42 -7.62
C LEU A 45 18.92 -2.21 -7.63
N GLY A 46 18.96 -3.50 -7.28
CA GLY A 46 17.76 -4.33 -7.16
C GLY A 46 16.78 -3.78 -6.12
N ILE A 47 17.29 -3.34 -4.97
CA ILE A 47 16.47 -2.70 -3.93
C ILE A 47 15.87 -1.39 -4.44
N ALA A 48 16.66 -0.51 -5.07
CA ALA A 48 16.17 0.78 -5.57
C ALA A 48 15.03 0.59 -6.58
N VAL A 49 15.19 -0.34 -7.54
CA VAL A 49 14.16 -0.60 -8.54
C VAL A 49 12.89 -1.20 -7.93
N SER A 50 13.02 -2.16 -7.00
CA SER A 50 11.84 -2.75 -6.34
C SER A 50 11.05 -1.72 -5.52
N LEU A 51 11.73 -0.79 -4.85
CA LEU A 51 11.09 0.33 -4.15
C LEU A 51 10.32 1.25 -5.10
N LEU A 52 10.90 1.56 -6.26
CA LEU A 52 10.26 2.41 -7.27
C LEU A 52 9.02 1.76 -7.87
N ILE A 53 9.12 0.48 -8.27
CA ILE A 53 7.97 -0.26 -8.83
C ILE A 53 6.88 -0.44 -7.78
N SER A 54 7.25 -0.79 -6.54
CA SER A 54 6.29 -0.90 -5.42
C SER A 54 5.53 0.41 -5.21
N THR A 55 6.24 1.54 -5.20
CA THR A 55 5.63 2.88 -5.07
C THR A 55 4.71 3.19 -6.25
N ALA A 56 5.17 2.97 -7.48
CA ALA A 56 4.34 3.18 -8.67
C ALA A 56 3.05 2.36 -8.58
N MET A 57 3.13 1.13 -8.08
CA MET A 57 1.97 0.26 -7.91
C MET A 57 1.00 0.79 -6.84
N THR A 58 1.49 1.32 -5.72
CA THR A 58 0.63 2.00 -4.71
C THR A 58 -0.12 3.20 -5.30
N VAL A 59 0.53 3.97 -6.17
CA VAL A 59 -0.07 5.12 -6.87
C VAL A 59 -1.10 4.65 -7.88
N ILE A 60 -0.80 3.60 -8.64
CA ILE A 60 -1.74 3.00 -9.60
C ILE A 60 -3.00 2.49 -8.89
N TYR A 61 -2.87 1.83 -7.73
CA TYR A 61 -4.03 1.41 -6.95
C TYR A 61 -4.89 2.60 -6.52
N LEU A 62 -4.26 3.70 -6.13
CA LEU A 62 -4.97 4.93 -5.78
C LEU A 62 -5.70 5.54 -6.97
N ARG A 63 -5.06 5.63 -8.15
CA ARG A 63 -5.70 6.10 -9.38
C ARG A 63 -6.87 5.20 -9.78
N GLY A 64 -6.67 3.88 -9.72
CA GLY A 64 -7.73 2.90 -9.96
C GLY A 64 -8.90 3.05 -8.99
N TYR A 65 -8.62 3.30 -7.71
CA TYR A 65 -9.63 3.56 -6.69
C TYR A 65 -10.42 4.86 -6.95
N ARG A 66 -9.76 5.91 -7.45
CA ARG A 66 -10.40 7.17 -7.88
C ARG A 66 -11.20 7.05 -9.18
N GLY A 67 -11.12 5.93 -9.88
CA GLY A 67 -11.75 5.72 -11.18
C GLY A 67 -10.98 6.33 -12.36
N GLU A 68 -9.73 6.77 -12.13
CA GLU A 68 -8.87 7.34 -13.18
C GLU A 68 -8.46 6.26 -14.21
N ALA A 69 -8.06 6.70 -15.40
CA ALA A 69 -7.50 5.81 -16.41
C ALA A 69 -6.11 5.34 -15.96
N VAL A 70 -5.97 4.04 -15.71
CA VAL A 70 -4.71 3.42 -15.34
C VAL A 70 -4.02 2.87 -16.58
N GLU A 71 -2.77 3.20 -16.83
CA GLU A 71 -1.98 2.68 -17.95
C GLU A 71 -0.76 1.88 -17.47
N VAL A 72 -0.22 1.02 -18.34
CA VAL A 72 1.01 0.26 -18.02
C VAL A 72 2.22 1.20 -17.88
N THR A 73 2.22 2.30 -18.63
CA THR A 73 3.23 3.37 -18.59
C THR A 73 3.33 4.02 -17.21
N ASP A 74 2.25 4.04 -16.43
CA ASP A 74 2.24 4.59 -15.07
C ASP A 74 3.16 3.82 -14.12
N LEU A 75 3.45 2.55 -14.44
CA LEU A 75 4.39 1.72 -13.67
C LEU A 75 5.82 2.28 -13.74
N PHE A 76 6.12 3.01 -14.81
CA PHE A 76 7.40 3.68 -15.03
C PHE A 76 7.38 5.17 -14.67
N ALA A 77 6.26 5.70 -14.15
CA ALA A 77 6.15 7.13 -13.81
C ALA A 77 7.20 7.55 -12.76
N CYS A 78 7.47 6.70 -11.77
CA CYS A 78 8.50 6.96 -10.76
C CYS A 78 9.94 6.95 -11.30
N PHE A 79 10.16 6.47 -12.53
CA PHE A 79 11.47 6.43 -13.20
C PHE A 79 11.71 7.63 -14.12
N LYS A 80 10.69 8.46 -14.36
CA LYS A 80 10.76 9.54 -15.35
C LYS A 80 11.73 10.65 -14.94
N ASP A 81 11.74 11.00 -13.65
CA ASP A 81 12.52 12.12 -13.13
C ASP A 81 13.56 11.64 -12.11
N TRP A 82 14.81 12.07 -12.28
CA TRP A 82 15.90 11.75 -11.35
C TRP A 82 15.62 12.25 -9.92
N ASN A 83 14.93 13.38 -9.78
CA ASN A 83 14.52 13.92 -8.49
C ASN A 83 13.49 13.00 -7.81
N THR A 84 12.51 12.49 -8.56
CA THR A 84 11.51 11.53 -8.07
C THR A 84 12.17 10.21 -7.67
N ILE A 85 13.08 9.69 -8.49
CA ILE A 85 13.85 8.48 -8.19
C ILE A 85 14.58 8.63 -6.85
N LYS A 86 15.39 9.68 -6.71
CA LYS A 86 16.15 9.95 -5.48
C LYS A 86 15.22 10.09 -4.28
N ARG A 87 14.13 10.85 -4.42
CA ARG A 87 13.18 11.12 -3.35
C ARG A 87 12.48 9.85 -2.86
N VAL A 88 12.01 9.00 -3.78
CA VAL A 88 11.34 7.74 -3.43
C VAL A 88 12.33 6.75 -2.82
N VAL A 89 13.49 6.55 -3.44
CA VAL A 89 14.50 5.59 -2.95
C VAL A 89 15.05 6.01 -1.59
N LEU A 90 15.43 7.28 -1.42
CA LEU A 90 15.94 7.77 -0.14
C LEU A 90 14.86 7.85 0.92
N GLY A 91 13.63 8.27 0.57
CA GLY A 91 12.53 8.39 1.52
C GLY A 91 12.03 7.04 2.03
N LEU A 92 11.85 6.07 1.12
CA LEU A 92 11.50 4.72 1.52
C LEU A 92 12.67 3.99 2.17
N GLY A 93 13.90 4.19 1.69
CA GLY A 93 15.09 3.67 2.36
C GLY A 93 15.18 4.18 3.81
N TRP A 94 14.90 5.46 4.04
CA TRP A 94 14.82 6.05 5.38
C TRP A 94 13.70 5.44 6.23
N MET A 95 12.53 5.21 5.64
CA MET A 95 11.42 4.52 6.30
C MET A 95 11.81 3.10 6.74
N TYR A 96 12.35 2.29 5.83
CA TYR A 96 12.75 0.91 6.12
C TYR A 96 13.91 0.85 7.13
N LEU A 97 14.85 1.79 7.06
CA LEU A 97 15.90 1.94 8.06
C LEU A 97 15.30 2.13 9.45
N TRP A 98 14.36 3.05 9.62
CA TRP A 98 13.73 3.27 10.92
C TRP A 98 12.93 2.06 11.42
N ILE A 99 12.18 1.39 10.54
CA ILE A 99 11.47 0.15 10.90
C ILE A 99 12.46 -0.92 11.35
N PHE A 100 13.58 -1.07 10.64
CA PHE A 100 14.64 -2.02 10.98
C PHE A 100 15.28 -1.70 12.33
N LEU A 101 15.59 -0.42 12.60
CA LEU A 101 16.12 0.02 13.89
C LEU A 101 15.19 -0.32 15.05
N TRP A 102 13.89 -0.08 14.89
CA TRP A 102 12.89 -0.47 15.90
C TRP A 102 12.81 -1.99 16.09
N SER A 103 12.99 -2.76 15.01
CA SER A 103 12.97 -4.24 15.07
C SER A 103 14.19 -4.83 15.77
N LEU A 104 15.31 -4.11 15.86
CA LEU A 104 16.56 -4.56 16.47
C LEU A 104 16.47 -4.69 18.00
N ILE A 105 15.48 -4.05 18.63
CA ILE A 105 15.24 -4.17 20.07
C ILE A 105 14.79 -5.61 20.37
N PRO A 106 15.50 -6.38 21.22
CA PRO A 106 15.10 -7.75 21.54
C PRO A 106 13.70 -7.81 22.16
N ILE A 107 12.95 -8.87 21.83
CA ILE A 107 11.60 -9.21 22.35
C ILE A 107 10.50 -8.20 21.97
N VAL A 108 10.65 -6.93 22.34
CA VAL A 108 9.64 -5.87 22.13
C VAL A 108 9.78 -5.21 20.76
N GLY A 109 10.98 -5.21 20.17
CA GLY A 109 11.25 -4.56 18.89
C GLY A 109 10.36 -5.02 17.74
N PRO A 110 10.13 -6.33 17.52
CA PRO A 110 9.23 -6.79 16.47
C PRO A 110 7.80 -6.21 16.60
N PHE A 111 7.26 -6.12 17.82
CA PHE A 111 5.94 -5.52 18.06
C PHE A 111 5.93 -4.03 17.73
N ILE A 112 6.97 -3.29 18.14
CA ILE A 112 7.09 -1.86 17.82
C ILE A 112 7.26 -1.66 16.31
N ALA A 113 8.07 -2.48 15.64
CA ALA A 113 8.28 -2.41 14.20
C ALA A 113 6.97 -2.64 13.43
N ILE A 114 6.12 -3.58 13.89
CA ILE A 114 4.78 -3.77 13.34
C ILE A 114 3.98 -2.47 13.48
N VAL A 115 3.85 -1.91 14.68
CA VAL A 115 3.08 -0.66 14.89
C VAL A 115 3.62 0.47 14.01
N ARG A 116 4.95 0.64 13.94
CA ARG A 116 5.60 1.65 13.09
C ARG A 116 5.36 1.41 11.60
N SER A 117 5.29 0.17 11.14
CA SER A 117 4.98 -0.14 9.74
C SER A 117 3.59 0.38 9.31
N TYR A 118 2.60 0.32 10.21
CA TYR A 118 1.27 0.88 9.97
C TYR A 118 1.28 2.42 10.01
N GLU A 119 2.06 3.03 10.91
CA GLU A 119 2.21 4.48 10.95
C GLU A 119 2.87 5.07 9.70
N TYR A 120 3.77 4.32 9.08
CA TYR A 120 4.53 4.76 7.91
C TYR A 120 3.87 4.37 6.58
N ARG A 121 2.69 3.74 6.60
CA ARG A 121 2.00 3.26 5.41
C ARG A 121 1.58 4.38 4.44
N LEU A 122 1.48 5.64 4.89
CA LEU A 122 1.20 6.80 4.01
C LEU A 122 2.45 7.40 3.36
N THR A 123 3.65 7.04 3.82
CA THR A 123 4.93 7.56 3.30
C THR A 123 5.06 7.49 1.77
N PRO A 124 4.78 6.36 1.06
CA PRO A 124 4.92 6.32 -0.40
C PRO A 124 4.01 7.34 -1.10
N TYR A 125 2.80 7.59 -0.58
CA TYR A 125 1.90 8.58 -1.15
C TYR A 125 2.41 10.01 -0.92
N ILE A 126 2.87 10.33 0.29
CA ILE A 126 3.43 11.65 0.62
C ILE A 126 4.66 11.96 -0.26
N LEU A 127 5.54 10.98 -0.47
CA LEU A 127 6.74 11.17 -1.29
C LEU A 127 6.41 11.51 -2.74
N VAL A 128 5.31 10.99 -3.28
CA VAL A 128 4.88 11.22 -4.67
C VAL A 128 4.01 12.46 -4.83
N PHE A 129 3.01 12.66 -3.97
CA PHE A 129 2.01 13.71 -4.14
C PHE A 129 2.37 15.05 -3.48
N GLU A 130 3.27 15.05 -2.50
CA GLU A 130 3.64 16.24 -1.74
C GLU A 130 5.15 16.49 -1.85
N PRO A 131 5.63 17.01 -3.00
CA PRO A 131 7.05 17.24 -3.23
C PRO A 131 7.67 18.31 -2.30
N ASP A 132 6.85 19.16 -1.70
CA ASP A 132 7.29 20.25 -0.82
C ASP A 132 7.80 19.76 0.55
N VAL A 133 7.36 18.57 0.99
CA VAL A 133 7.76 18.00 2.28
C VAL A 133 9.20 17.45 2.17
N PRO A 134 10.11 17.70 3.13
CA PRO A 134 11.45 17.13 3.06
C PRO A 134 11.43 15.60 3.28
N ILE A 135 12.35 14.88 2.62
CA ILE A 135 12.41 13.41 2.56
C ILE A 135 12.37 12.76 3.97
N THR A 136 13.09 13.34 4.92
CA THR A 136 13.21 12.83 6.30
C THR A 136 11.99 13.11 7.16
N GLU A 137 11.16 14.09 6.78
CA GLU A 137 9.93 14.44 7.51
C GLU A 137 8.70 13.68 7.00
N ALA A 138 8.77 13.09 5.81
CA ALA A 138 7.67 12.30 5.24
C ALA A 138 7.17 11.21 6.20
N ILE A 139 8.08 10.52 6.90
CA ILE A 139 7.71 9.48 7.90
C ILE A 139 7.04 10.07 9.15
N LYS A 140 7.46 11.26 9.58
CA LYS A 140 6.88 11.97 10.73
C LYS A 140 5.47 12.45 10.39
N LEU A 141 5.32 12.98 9.17
CA LEU A 141 4.06 13.41 8.63
C LEU A 141 3.07 12.24 8.48
N SER A 142 3.54 11.10 7.96
CA SER A 142 2.74 9.86 7.90
C SER A 142 2.28 9.44 9.31
N SER A 143 3.18 9.42 10.30
CA SER A 143 2.83 9.05 11.69
C SER A 143 1.81 10.03 12.31
N LYS A 144 1.91 11.33 12.00
CA LYS A 144 0.97 12.35 12.45
C LYS A 144 -0.43 12.15 11.84
N ARG A 145 -0.53 11.94 10.54
CA ARG A 145 -1.82 11.75 9.84
C ARG A 145 -2.50 10.43 10.17
N THR A 146 -1.73 9.39 10.47
CA THR A 146 -2.26 8.08 10.92
C THR A 146 -2.69 8.05 12.38
N HIS A 147 -2.48 9.12 13.15
CA HIS A 147 -2.83 9.15 14.57
C HIS A 147 -4.35 8.99 14.74
N GLY A 148 -4.78 7.97 15.50
CA GLY A 148 -6.19 7.60 15.67
C GLY A 148 -6.71 6.50 14.73
N TYR A 149 -6.07 6.25 13.59
CA TYR A 149 -6.49 5.23 12.61
C TYR A 149 -5.68 3.93 12.63
N LYS A 150 -4.61 3.87 13.45
CA LYS A 150 -3.66 2.73 13.51
C LYS A 150 -4.33 1.39 13.76
N LEU A 151 -5.18 1.34 14.79
CA LEU A 151 -5.88 0.10 15.16
C LEU A 151 -6.91 -0.31 14.11
N GLN A 152 -7.52 0.66 13.41
CA GLN A 152 -8.47 0.35 12.34
C GLN A 152 -7.78 -0.26 11.12
N MET A 153 -6.60 0.26 10.74
CA MET A 153 -5.80 -0.32 9.66
C MET A 153 -5.30 -1.73 10.02
N TRP A 154 -4.80 -1.93 11.25
CA TRP A 154 -4.37 -3.24 11.72
C TRP A 154 -5.55 -4.23 11.79
N LEU A 155 -6.70 -3.79 12.30
CA LEU A 155 -7.90 -4.62 12.38
C LEU A 155 -8.42 -5.01 10.99
N ALA A 156 -8.31 -4.12 10.00
CA ALA A 156 -8.65 -4.45 8.61
C ALA A 156 -7.78 -5.61 8.09
N ASP A 157 -6.46 -5.46 8.16
CA ASP A 157 -5.55 -6.51 7.68
C ASP A 157 -5.77 -7.82 8.46
N PHE A 158 -5.99 -7.73 9.77
CA PHE A 158 -6.27 -8.89 10.61
C PHE A 158 -7.57 -9.60 10.23
N VAL A 159 -8.69 -8.88 10.06
CA VAL A 159 -9.98 -9.46 9.68
C VAL A 159 -9.91 -10.11 8.30
N TYR A 160 -9.22 -9.47 7.35
CA TYR A 160 -9.01 -10.03 6.01
C TYR A 160 -8.25 -11.36 6.06
N VAL A 161 -7.13 -11.40 6.78
CA VAL A 161 -6.32 -12.62 6.92
C VAL A 161 -7.06 -13.69 7.73
N LEU A 162 -7.74 -13.30 8.81
CA LEU A 162 -8.48 -14.22 9.68
C LEU A 162 -9.61 -14.92 8.92
N MET A 163 -10.34 -14.20 8.06
CA MET A 163 -11.37 -14.78 7.21
C MET A 163 -10.80 -15.89 6.31
N PHE A 164 -9.67 -15.61 5.66
CA PHE A 164 -9.00 -16.58 4.80
C PHE A 164 -8.51 -17.80 5.59
N VAL A 165 -7.84 -17.57 6.72
CA VAL A 165 -7.35 -18.64 7.61
C VAL A 165 -8.49 -19.51 8.12
N GLY A 166 -9.64 -18.92 8.47
CA GLY A 166 -10.82 -19.69 8.89
C GLY A 166 -11.31 -20.66 7.81
N VAL A 167 -11.39 -20.20 6.55
CA VAL A 167 -11.77 -21.06 5.41
C VAL A 167 -10.74 -22.17 5.17
N VAL A 168 -9.44 -21.83 5.24
CA VAL A 168 -8.36 -22.81 5.08
C VAL A 168 -8.41 -23.87 6.18
N ILE A 169 -8.63 -23.50 7.44
CA ILE A 169 -8.73 -24.46 8.55
C ILE A 169 -9.90 -25.41 8.33
N VAL A 170 -11.08 -24.89 7.98
CA VAL A 170 -12.27 -25.74 7.72
C VAL A 170 -11.98 -26.73 6.60
N LEU A 171 -11.48 -26.24 5.47
CA LEU A 171 -11.16 -27.11 4.33
C LEU A 171 -10.04 -28.11 4.63
N ALA A 172 -9.04 -27.73 5.44
CA ALA A 172 -7.95 -28.61 5.87
C ALA A 172 -8.44 -29.71 6.81
N LEU A 173 -9.37 -29.41 7.71
CA LEU A 173 -10.02 -30.41 8.55
C LEU A 173 -10.83 -31.40 7.71
N LEU A 174 -11.54 -30.91 6.69
CA LEU A 174 -12.27 -31.76 5.75
C LEU A 174 -11.33 -32.61 4.88
N ALA A 175 -10.13 -32.11 4.58
CA ALA A 175 -9.11 -32.81 3.81
C ALA A 175 -8.50 -34.03 4.55
N LEU A 176 -8.66 -34.12 5.88
CA LEU A 176 -8.18 -35.27 6.68
C LEU A 176 -9.04 -36.53 6.51
N ILE A 177 -10.25 -36.42 5.94
CA ILE A 177 -11.16 -37.55 5.77
C ILE A 177 -10.64 -38.47 4.64
N PRO A 178 -10.48 -39.79 4.86
CA PRO A 178 -10.01 -40.71 3.83
C PRO A 178 -10.97 -40.73 2.63
N TYR A 179 -10.43 -40.88 1.41
CA TYR A 179 -11.10 -40.80 0.09
C TYR A 179 -11.67 -39.42 -0.30
N LEU A 180 -12.41 -38.74 0.60
CA LEU A 180 -12.94 -37.39 0.36
C LEU A 180 -11.84 -36.31 0.42
N GLY A 181 -10.75 -36.59 1.12
CA GLY A 181 -9.69 -35.62 1.39
C GLY A 181 -8.94 -35.10 0.16
N VAL A 182 -8.83 -35.91 -0.90
CA VAL A 182 -8.17 -35.49 -2.15
C VAL A 182 -8.92 -34.33 -2.81
N LEU A 183 -10.25 -34.37 -2.80
CA LEU A 183 -11.09 -33.35 -3.42
C LEU A 183 -10.98 -32.02 -2.67
N PHE A 184 -11.02 -32.06 -1.34
CA PHE A 184 -10.81 -30.87 -0.50
C PHE A 184 -9.38 -30.35 -0.56
N THR A 185 -8.38 -31.21 -0.74
CA THR A 185 -6.98 -30.79 -0.97
C THR A 185 -6.83 -30.03 -2.28
N ILE A 186 -7.45 -30.50 -3.36
CA ILE A 186 -7.45 -29.78 -4.65
C ILE A 186 -8.17 -28.43 -4.50
N ALA A 187 -9.31 -28.40 -3.82
CA ALA A 187 -10.04 -27.17 -3.56
C ALA A 187 -9.22 -26.16 -2.72
N LEU A 188 -8.48 -26.64 -1.72
CA LEU A 188 -7.55 -25.83 -0.92
C LEU A 188 -6.45 -25.21 -1.78
N ILE A 189 -5.80 -26.00 -2.63
CA ILE A 189 -4.74 -25.51 -3.53
C ILE A 189 -5.31 -24.41 -4.43
N PHE A 190 -6.48 -24.64 -5.02
CA PHE A 190 -7.14 -23.66 -5.87
C PHE A 190 -7.50 -22.37 -5.12
N LEU A 191 -8.04 -22.48 -3.91
CA LEU A 191 -8.35 -21.35 -3.04
C LEU A 191 -7.08 -20.56 -2.66
N CYS A 192 -5.98 -21.23 -2.37
CA CYS A 192 -4.69 -20.60 -2.10
C CYS A 192 -4.16 -19.85 -3.34
N ILE A 193 -4.26 -20.44 -4.53
CA ILE A 193 -3.85 -19.79 -5.78
C ILE A 193 -4.67 -18.51 -6.01
N ILE A 194 -6.00 -18.58 -5.86
CA ILE A 194 -6.87 -17.41 -5.97
C ILE A 194 -6.49 -16.35 -4.94
N TYR A 195 -6.26 -16.74 -3.69
CA TYR A 195 -5.87 -15.80 -2.64
C TYR A 195 -4.54 -15.11 -2.96
N VAL A 196 -3.51 -15.84 -3.37
CA VAL A 196 -2.20 -15.27 -3.76
C VAL A 196 -2.35 -14.33 -4.95
N ALA A 197 -3.20 -14.67 -5.91
CA ALA A 197 -3.48 -13.82 -7.07
C ALA A 197 -4.25 -12.53 -6.72
N LEU A 198 -5.20 -12.61 -5.78
CA LEU A 198 -6.13 -11.52 -5.48
C LEU A 198 -5.69 -10.64 -4.30
N ALA A 199 -4.97 -11.20 -3.33
CA ALA A 199 -4.48 -10.48 -2.16
C ALA A 199 -3.68 -9.21 -2.46
N PRO A 200 -2.72 -9.19 -3.42
CA PRO A 200 -1.99 -7.95 -3.71
C PRO A 200 -2.89 -6.86 -4.30
N LEU A 201 -3.90 -7.23 -5.10
CA LEU A 201 -4.89 -6.27 -5.61
C LEU A 201 -5.77 -5.72 -4.49
N PHE A 202 -6.36 -6.61 -3.72
CA PHE A 202 -7.30 -6.23 -2.69
C PHE A 202 -6.63 -5.44 -1.58
N GLY A 203 -5.46 -5.90 -1.11
CA GLY A 203 -4.64 -5.17 -0.14
C GLY A 203 -4.21 -3.79 -0.65
N GLY A 204 -3.77 -3.70 -1.91
CA GLY A 204 -3.41 -2.43 -2.54
C GLY A 204 -4.56 -1.43 -2.63
N LEU A 205 -5.76 -1.90 -2.99
CA LEU A 205 -6.97 -1.06 -3.04
C LEU A 205 -7.47 -0.68 -1.65
N VAL A 206 -7.40 -1.57 -0.66
CA VAL A 206 -7.75 -1.27 0.72
C VAL A 206 -6.79 -0.21 1.28
N GLN A 207 -5.50 -0.32 1.02
CA GLN A 207 -4.51 0.69 1.42
C GLN A 207 -4.77 2.05 0.75
N ALA A 208 -5.10 2.06 -0.55
CA ALA A 208 -5.48 3.27 -1.26
C ALA A 208 -6.74 3.92 -0.68
N ALA A 209 -7.74 3.11 -0.31
CA ALA A 209 -8.96 3.59 0.32
C ALA A 209 -8.68 4.19 1.71
N PHE A 210 -7.82 3.57 2.52
CA PHE A 210 -7.38 4.14 3.79
C PHE A 210 -6.64 5.47 3.60
N TYR A 211 -5.78 5.58 2.59
CA TYR A 211 -5.12 6.84 2.26
C TYR A 211 -6.13 7.95 1.97
N GLU A 212 -7.13 7.69 1.10
CA GLU A 212 -8.19 8.66 0.78
C GLU A 212 -9.01 9.05 2.01
N GLU A 213 -9.41 8.09 2.84
CA GLU A 213 -10.22 8.38 4.03
C GLU A 213 -9.44 9.18 5.07
N ILE A 214 -8.17 8.85 5.30
CA ILE A 214 -7.29 9.57 6.24
C ILE A 214 -6.97 10.96 5.69
N ALA A 215 -6.73 11.10 4.38
CA ALA A 215 -6.51 12.39 3.74
C ALA A 215 -7.77 13.26 3.85
N ALA A 216 -8.96 12.70 3.58
CA ALA A 216 -10.23 13.39 3.67
C ALA A 216 -10.60 13.79 5.11
N ALA A 217 -10.26 12.97 6.10
CA ALA A 217 -10.51 13.24 7.52
C ALA A 217 -9.59 14.32 8.09
N ASN A 218 -8.35 14.40 7.61
CA ASN A 218 -7.40 15.42 8.05
C ASN A 218 -7.41 16.69 7.18
N ALA A 219 -8.16 16.71 6.07
CA ALA A 219 -8.22 17.87 5.18
C ALA A 219 -8.87 19.08 5.87
N ARG A 220 -8.28 20.26 5.66
CA ARG A 220 -8.87 21.55 6.06
C ARG A 220 -9.73 22.09 4.92
N VAL A 221 -10.84 22.72 5.23
CA VAL A 221 -11.66 23.43 4.25
C VAL A 221 -11.19 24.88 4.19
N CYS A 222 -10.86 25.37 3.01
CA CYS A 222 -10.49 26.76 2.84
C CYS A 222 -11.67 27.67 3.17
N PRO A 223 -11.51 28.67 4.06
CA PRO A 223 -12.62 29.55 4.46
C PRO A 223 -13.10 30.45 3.31
N ASN A 224 -12.25 30.69 2.31
CA ASN A 224 -12.57 31.56 1.18
C ASN A 224 -13.25 30.81 0.03
N CYS A 225 -12.66 29.69 -0.45
CA CYS A 225 -13.15 28.99 -1.64
C CYS A 225 -13.82 27.63 -1.36
N GLY A 226 -13.83 27.16 -0.12
CA GLY A 226 -14.41 25.87 0.26
C GLY A 226 -13.63 24.63 -0.24
N LEU A 227 -12.47 24.81 -0.86
CA LEU A 227 -11.64 23.69 -1.32
C LEU A 227 -11.10 22.89 -0.12
N ARG A 228 -11.09 21.56 -0.24
CA ARG A 228 -10.36 20.68 0.68
C ARG A 228 -8.87 20.75 0.40
N VAL A 229 -8.10 21.17 1.38
CA VAL A 229 -6.66 21.38 1.29
C VAL A 229 -5.95 20.49 2.31
N ALA A 230 -4.74 20.05 1.98
CA ALA A 230 -3.91 19.27 2.88
C ALA A 230 -3.70 20.02 4.21
N PRO A 231 -3.69 19.31 5.35
CA PRO A 231 -3.66 19.94 6.68
C PRO A 231 -2.43 20.80 6.95
N GLU A 232 -1.31 20.52 6.29
CA GLU A 232 -0.05 21.25 6.44
C GLU A 232 0.21 22.25 5.32
N ALA A 233 -0.68 22.38 4.34
CA ALA A 233 -0.50 23.38 3.29
C ALA A 233 -0.62 24.78 3.91
N SER A 234 0.38 25.62 3.68
CA SER A 234 0.39 27.02 4.11
C SER A 234 -0.58 27.89 3.30
N PHE A 235 -0.88 27.49 2.07
CA PHE A 235 -1.74 28.24 1.15
C PHE A 235 -2.76 27.34 0.45
N CYS A 236 -3.93 27.89 0.15
CA CYS A 236 -4.90 27.23 -0.71
C CYS A 236 -4.42 27.25 -2.17
N ALA A 237 -4.34 26.07 -2.81
CA ALA A 237 -3.94 25.93 -4.21
C ALA A 237 -4.87 26.63 -5.22
N ASN A 238 -6.13 26.88 -4.86
CA ASN A 238 -7.10 27.51 -5.77
C ASN A 238 -7.18 29.04 -5.60
N CYS A 239 -7.16 29.55 -4.37
CA CYS A 239 -7.39 30.98 -4.10
C CYS A 239 -6.24 31.70 -3.40
N GLY A 240 -5.13 31.01 -3.10
CA GLY A 240 -3.95 31.61 -2.45
C GLY A 240 -4.15 32.03 -1.00
N THR A 241 -5.34 31.82 -0.42
CA THR A 241 -5.62 32.21 0.97
C THR A 241 -4.71 31.42 1.93
N PRO A 242 -4.04 32.10 2.88
CA PRO A 242 -3.21 31.44 3.87
C PRO A 242 -4.07 30.58 4.81
N MET A 243 -3.58 29.40 5.13
CA MET A 243 -4.27 28.39 5.93
C MET A 243 -3.67 28.37 7.34
N ASN A 244 -3.94 29.43 8.11
CA ASN A 244 -3.53 29.54 9.52
C ASN A 244 -4.47 28.78 10.44
#